data_AF-A0A6B2T7M1-F1
#
_entry.id   AF-A0A6B2T7M1-F1
#
_cell.length_a   1.000
_cell.length_b   1.000
_cell.length_c   1.000
_cell.angle_alpha   90.00
_cell.angle_beta   90.00
_cell.angle_gamma   90.00
#
_symmetry.space_group_name_H-M   'P 1'
#
loop_
_entity.id
_entity.type
_entity.pdbx_description
1 polymer ?
#
loop_
_entity_poly.entity_id
_entity_poly.type
_entity_poly.pdbx_seq_one_letter_code
_entity_poly.pdbx_strand_id
1 'polypeptide(L)'
;MPTGPLVQHTEVCLVGAGPRGFSVLERICAQERKSPLWDRVSVHVVDPGPPGAGRVWRPAQSPHLLMNTVASQVTVYTDDSVCIRGPLEEGPSLYEWARALGRGALAPGP
;
A
#
# COMPACT_ATOMS: atom_id res chain seq x y z
N MET A 1 -18.71 -30.32 24.40
CA MET A 1 -17.88 -30.14 23.19
C MET A 1 -18.14 -28.72 22.68
N PRO A 2 -17.17 -27.80 22.63
CA PRO A 2 -17.43 -26.49 22.03
C PRO A 2 -17.41 -26.66 20.50
N THR A 3 -18.59 -26.60 19.89
CA THR A 3 -18.80 -26.53 18.44
C THR A 3 -19.11 -25.08 18.06
N GLY A 4 -18.07 -24.27 17.93
CA GLY A 4 -18.12 -22.98 17.22
C GLY A 4 -17.17 -23.05 16.02
N PRO A 5 -17.39 -22.28 14.95
CA PRO A 5 -16.42 -22.20 13.87
C PRO A 5 -15.06 -21.80 14.45
N LEU A 6 -14.01 -22.53 14.07
CA LEU A 6 -12.64 -22.19 14.45
C LEU A 6 -12.32 -20.86 13.77
N VAL A 7 -12.23 -19.78 14.56
CA VAL A 7 -11.81 -18.48 14.05
C VAL A 7 -10.37 -18.62 13.57
N GLN A 8 -10.16 -18.42 12.27
CA GLN A 8 -8.84 -18.52 11.67
C GLN A 8 -8.18 -17.14 11.69
N HIS A 9 -7.06 -17.05 12.41
CA HIS A 9 -6.26 -15.83 12.52
C HIS A 9 -4.85 -16.07 11.99
N THR A 10 -4.30 -15.07 11.30
CA THR A 10 -2.87 -15.05 10.93
C THR A 10 -2.21 -13.73 11.29
N GLU A 11 -0.94 -13.80 11.71
CA GLU A 11 -0.11 -12.65 12.04
C GLU A 11 1.08 -12.58 11.06
N VAL A 12 1.29 -11.40 10.48
CA VAL A 12 2.36 -11.14 9.51
C VAL A 12 3.19 -9.97 9.99
N CYS A 13 4.51 -10.14 10.08
CA CYS A 13 5.44 -9.05 10.35
C CYS A 13 6.09 -8.57 9.05
N LEU A 14 5.84 -7.32 8.67
CA LEU A 14 6.48 -6.63 7.56
C LEU A 14 7.64 -5.77 8.09
N VAL A 15 8.87 -6.18 7.78
CA VAL A 15 10.08 -5.42 8.12
C VAL A 15 10.41 -4.48 6.95
N GLY A 16 10.17 -3.20 7.17
CA GLY A 16 10.32 -2.13 6.18
C GLY A 16 9.00 -1.73 5.52
N ALA A 17 8.66 -0.44 5.62
CA ALA A 17 7.50 0.21 5.02
C ALA A 17 7.86 1.03 3.76
N GLY A 18 8.98 0.69 3.11
CA GLY A 18 9.32 1.22 1.80
C GLY A 18 8.43 0.67 0.68
N PRO A 19 8.67 1.05 -0.59
CA PRO A 19 7.81 0.68 -1.72
C PRO A 19 7.49 -0.82 -1.81
N ARG A 20 8.49 -1.69 -1.59
CA ARG A 20 8.30 -3.15 -1.63
C ARG A 20 7.43 -3.67 -0.49
N GLY A 21 7.67 -3.20 0.74
CA GLY A 21 6.88 -3.63 1.90
C GLY A 21 5.42 -3.18 1.75
N PHE A 22 5.22 -1.99 1.21
CA PHE A 22 3.89 -1.49 0.90
C PHE A 22 3.21 -2.27 -0.23
N SER A 23 3.93 -2.67 -1.29
CA SER A 23 3.40 -3.59 -2.30
C SER A 23 2.96 -4.92 -1.69
N VAL A 24 3.72 -5.50 -0.75
CA VAL A 24 3.31 -6.74 -0.07
C VAL A 24 2.04 -6.53 0.75
N LEU A 25 1.95 -5.43 1.51
CA LEU A 25 0.75 -5.08 2.26
C LEU A 25 -0.47 -4.94 1.35
N GLU A 26 -0.32 -4.21 0.23
CA GLU A 26 -1.35 -4.08 -0.79
C GLU A 26 -1.78 -5.45 -1.31
N ARG A 27 -0.83 -6.33 -1.64
CA ARG A 27 -1.14 -7.70 -2.12
C ARG A 27 -1.93 -8.52 -1.12
N ILE A 28 -1.56 -8.46 0.17
CA ILE A 28 -2.28 -9.16 1.25
C ILE A 28 -3.72 -8.64 1.32
N CYS A 29 -3.89 -7.31 1.35
CA CYS A 29 -5.21 -6.70 1.42
C CYS A 29 -6.08 -7.03 0.21
N ALA A 30 -5.54 -6.94 -1.00
CA ALA A 30 -6.27 -7.23 -2.23
C ALA A 30 -6.70 -8.70 -2.28
N GLN A 31 -5.82 -9.63 -1.89
CA GLN A 31 -6.14 -11.06 -1.87
C GLN A 31 -7.23 -11.40 -0.85
N GLU A 32 -7.11 -10.89 0.39
CA GLU A 32 -8.12 -11.14 1.43
C GLU A 32 -9.45 -10.44 1.16
N ARG A 33 -9.47 -9.32 0.43
CA ARG A 33 -10.72 -8.72 -0.07
C ARG A 33 -11.42 -9.60 -1.12
N LYS A 34 -10.66 -10.14 -2.08
CA LYS A 34 -11.22 -10.96 -3.17
C LYS A 34 -11.67 -12.33 -2.71
N SER A 35 -10.85 -13.00 -1.91
CA SER A 35 -11.09 -14.36 -1.44
C SER A 35 -10.53 -14.49 -0.03
N PRO A 36 -11.29 -14.03 0.99
CA PRO A 36 -10.88 -14.12 2.38
C PRO A 36 -10.51 -15.56 2.75
N LEU A 37 -9.30 -15.76 3.27
CA LEU A 37 -8.86 -17.04 3.81
C LEU A 37 -8.92 -17.03 5.34
N TRP A 38 -8.72 -15.87 5.95
CA TRP A 38 -8.69 -15.69 7.40
C TRP A 38 -9.83 -14.81 7.85
N ASP A 39 -10.42 -15.11 9.01
CA ASP A 39 -11.38 -14.21 9.66
C ASP A 39 -10.72 -12.91 10.12
N ARG A 40 -9.42 -12.96 10.41
CA ARG A 40 -8.60 -11.81 10.77
C ARG A 40 -7.15 -11.99 10.34
N VAL A 41 -6.62 -10.96 9.68
CA VAL A 41 -5.19 -10.79 9.38
C VAL A 41 -4.65 -9.62 10.18
N SER A 42 -3.66 -9.86 11.04
CA SER A 42 -2.93 -8.80 11.75
C SER A 42 -1.60 -8.56 11.06
N VAL A 43 -1.35 -7.34 10.59
CA VAL A 43 -0.08 -6.97 9.97
C VAL A 43 0.68 -6.02 10.88
N HIS A 44 1.84 -6.46 11.36
CA HIS A 44 2.77 -5.67 12.15
C HIS A 44 3.80 -5.06 11.21
N VAL A 45 3.83 -3.74 11.11
CA VAL A 45 4.81 -3.02 10.26
C VAL A 45 5.91 -2.46 11.13
N VAL A 46 7.15 -2.84 10.85
CA VAL A 46 8.35 -2.39 11.57
C VAL A 46 9.22 -1.60 10.60
N ASP A 47 9.25 -0.28 10.76
CA ASP A 47 10.12 0.62 9.98
C ASP A 47 10.77 1.65 10.91
N PRO A 48 12.08 1.94 10.78
CA PRO A 48 12.74 2.97 11.59
C PRO A 48 12.40 4.41 11.16
N GLY A 49 11.82 4.60 9.96
CA GLY A 49 11.35 5.87 9.44
C GLY A 49 9.92 6.18 9.85
N PRO A 50 9.49 7.46 9.74
CA PRO A 50 8.12 7.84 10.02
C PRO A 50 7.15 7.22 9.00
N PRO A 51 5.89 6.93 9.38
CA PRO A 51 4.86 6.51 8.44
C PRO A 51 4.71 7.45 7.24
N GLY A 52 4.36 6.90 6.08
CA GLY A 52 4.18 7.65 4.83
C GLY A 52 5.50 7.85 4.08
N ALA A 53 6.06 9.06 4.15
CA ALA A 53 7.27 9.43 3.39
C ALA A 53 8.53 8.60 3.75
N GLY A 54 8.55 7.96 4.92
CA GLY A 54 9.68 7.17 5.39
C GLY A 54 10.96 7.99 5.47
N ARG A 55 12.10 7.35 5.23
CA ARG A 55 13.42 8.02 5.21
C ARG A 55 13.72 8.72 3.87
N VAL A 56 13.11 8.25 2.78
CA VAL A 56 13.49 8.61 1.40
C VAL A 56 12.70 9.80 0.87
N TRP A 57 11.41 9.89 1.15
CA TRP A 57 10.53 10.92 0.56
C TRP A 57 10.21 12.05 1.54
N ARG A 58 11.12 12.33 2.48
CA ARG A 58 10.91 13.31 3.55
C ARG A 58 10.79 14.73 2.95
N PRO A 59 9.74 15.50 3.29
CA PRO A 59 9.58 16.86 2.75
C PRO A 59 10.72 17.81 3.12
N ALA A 60 11.43 17.55 4.22
CA ALA A 60 12.53 18.37 4.71
C ALA A 60 13.90 18.03 4.08
N GLN A 61 13.97 17.15 3.07
CA GLN A 61 15.22 16.85 2.37
C GLN A 61 15.65 17.97 1.43
N SER A 62 16.87 17.89 0.90
CA SER A 62 17.39 18.87 -0.06
C SER A 62 16.45 19.02 -1.26
N PRO A 63 16.12 20.26 -1.69
CA PRO A 63 15.25 20.49 -2.85
C PRO A 63 15.89 20.01 -4.17
N HIS A 64 17.19 19.68 -4.17
CA HIS A 64 17.87 19.09 -5.31
C HIS A 64 17.63 17.58 -5.47
N LEU A 65 17.05 16.92 -4.46
CA LEU A 65 16.68 15.52 -4.52
C LEU A 65 15.27 15.37 -5.10
N LEU A 66 15.21 15.35 -6.42
CA LEU A 66 13.98 15.18 -7.19
C LEU A 66 13.85 13.74 -7.68
N MET A 67 12.60 13.28 -7.85
CA MET A 67 12.32 12.04 -8.54
C MET A 67 12.73 12.17 -10.02
N ASN A 68 13.50 11.20 -10.51
CA ASN A 68 13.94 11.13 -11.91
C ASN A 68 12.95 10.37 -12.82
N THR A 69 11.81 9.95 -12.27
CA THR A 69 10.70 9.31 -12.98
C THR A 69 9.57 10.31 -13.20
N VAL A 70 8.88 10.24 -14.34
CA VAL A 70 7.74 11.11 -14.61
C VAL A 70 6.57 10.71 -13.71
N ALA A 71 5.90 11.67 -13.07
CA ALA A 71 4.84 11.41 -12.08
C ALA A 71 3.66 10.59 -12.63
N SER A 72 3.33 10.70 -13.93
CA SER A 72 2.29 9.90 -14.56
C SER A 72 2.68 8.43 -14.80
N GLN A 73 3.96 8.08 -14.60
CA GLN A 73 4.48 6.72 -14.74
C GLN A 73 4.67 6.03 -13.37
N VAL A 74 4.26 6.66 -12.28
CA VAL A 74 4.42 6.14 -10.93
C VAL A 74 3.05 5.89 -10.33
N THR A 75 2.82 4.69 -9.82
CA THR A 75 1.61 4.32 -9.09
C THR A 75 1.94 3.29 -8.02
N VAL A 76 1.12 3.23 -6.98
CA VAL A 76 1.12 2.13 -6.00
C VAL A 76 0.13 1.03 -6.37
N TYR A 77 -0.80 1.35 -7.27
CA TYR A 77 -1.86 0.46 -7.72
C TYR A 77 -1.34 -0.53 -8.76
N THR A 78 -2.01 -1.68 -8.85
CA THR A 78 -1.66 -2.72 -9.82
C THR A 78 -2.58 -2.62 -11.03
N ASP A 79 -2.04 -2.89 -12.21
CA ASP A 79 -2.77 -2.86 -13.48
C ASP A 79 -2.29 -3.99 -14.40
N ASP A 80 -2.76 -4.00 -15.64
CA ASP A 80 -2.42 -5.02 -16.63
C ASP A 80 -0.96 -4.97 -17.11
N SER A 81 -0.18 -3.96 -16.71
CA SER A 81 1.24 -3.84 -17.04
C SER A 81 2.14 -4.76 -16.23
N VAL A 82 1.64 -5.32 -15.11
CA VAL A 82 2.40 -6.20 -14.22
C VAL A 82 1.95 -7.66 -14.30
N CYS A 83 2.92 -8.57 -14.42
CA CYS A 83 2.66 -10.00 -14.35
C CYS A 83 2.65 -10.46 -12.88
N ILE A 84 1.47 -10.51 -12.27
CA ILE A 84 1.28 -10.94 -10.88
C ILE A 84 0.11 -11.92 -10.74
N ARG A 85 0.12 -12.70 -9.65
CA ARG A 85 -1.02 -13.54 -9.26
C ARG A 85 -1.95 -12.77 -8.33
N GLY A 86 -3.24 -13.08 -8.42
CA GLY A 86 -4.28 -12.49 -7.57
C GLY A 86 -5.02 -11.34 -8.27
N PRO A 87 -5.87 -10.61 -7.53
CA PRO A 87 -6.61 -9.46 -8.07
C PRO A 87 -5.69 -8.32 -8.50
N LEU A 88 -5.99 -7.69 -9.64
CA LEU A 88 -5.54 -6.34 -9.91
C LEU A 88 -6.46 -5.36 -9.16
N GLU A 89 -5.88 -4.38 -8.49
CA GLU A 89 -6.59 -3.25 -7.89
C GLU A 89 -6.01 -1.97 -8.48
N GLU A 90 -6.67 -1.49 -9.54
CA GLU A 90 -6.30 -0.30 -10.28
C GLU A 90 -6.57 0.98 -9.48
N GLY A 91 -5.88 2.04 -9.85
CA GLY A 91 -6.04 3.35 -9.24
C GLY A 91 -5.16 4.40 -9.90
N PRO A 92 -5.21 5.64 -9.40
CA PRO A 92 -4.57 6.77 -10.06
C PRO A 92 -3.04 6.64 -10.06
N SER A 93 -2.43 7.14 -11.12
CA SER A 93 -1.02 7.53 -11.09
C SER A 93 -0.78 8.64 -10.04
N LEU A 94 0.47 8.82 -9.64
CA LEU A 94 0.88 9.90 -8.73
C LEU A 94 0.47 11.28 -9.26
N TYR A 95 0.53 11.47 -10.58
CA TYR A 95 0.04 12.69 -11.23
C TYR A 95 -1.47 12.90 -11.05
N GLU A 96 -2.27 11.88 -11.32
CA GLU A 96 -3.73 11.96 -11.19
C GLU A 96 -4.17 12.15 -9.75
N TRP A 97 -3.50 11.45 -8.82
CA TRP A 97 -3.69 11.62 -7.39
C TRP A 97 -3.37 13.05 -6.94
N ALA A 98 -2.21 13.59 -7.33
CA ALA A 98 -1.81 14.95 -6.97
C ALA A 98 -2.79 16.00 -7.52
N ARG A 99 -3.29 15.78 -8.74
CA ARG A 99 -4.33 16.62 -9.35
C ARG A 99 -5.66 16.53 -8.62
N ALA A 100 -6.06 15.35 -8.16
CA ALA A 100 -7.28 15.16 -7.39
C ALA A 100 -7.18 15.84 -6.01
N LEU A 101 -6.01 15.76 -5.37
CA LEU A 101 -5.72 16.43 -4.10
C LEU A 101 -5.85 17.95 -4.25
N GLY A 102 -5.25 18.54 -5.28
CA GLY A 102 -5.33 19.98 -5.54
C GLY A 102 -6.75 20.50 -5.85
N ARG A 103 -7.65 19.62 -6.31
CA ARG A 103 -9.07 19.94 -6.53
C ARG A 103 -9.94 19.73 -5.28
N GLY A 104 -9.37 19.26 -4.17
CA GLY A 104 -10.15 18.85 -2.99
C GLY A 104 -11.06 17.65 -3.26
N ALA A 105 -10.76 16.85 -4.29
CA ALA A 105 -11.59 15.74 -4.73
C ALA A 105 -11.29 14.42 -3.99
N LEU A 106 -10.25 14.41 -3.15
CA LEU A 106 -9.94 13.31 -2.25
C LEU A 106 -10.41 13.71 -0.85
N ALA A 107 -11.18 12.84 -0.19
CA ALA A 107 -11.37 12.96 1.25
C ALA A 107 -9.99 12.94 1.92
N PRO A 108 -9.75 13.73 2.99
CA PRO A 108 -8.55 13.56 3.78
C PRO A 108 -8.45 12.08 4.16
N GLY A 109 -7.29 11.46 3.90
CA GLY A 109 -6.98 10.19 4.53
C GLY A 109 -7.07 10.34 6.06
N PRO A 110 -7.32 9.25 6.79
CA PRO A 110 -7.34 9.30 8.25
C PRO A 110 -6.07 9.92 8.84
#